data_AF-A0A7Y4TP69-F1
#
_entry.id   AF-A0A7Y4TP69-F1
#
_cell.length_a   1.000
_cell.length_b   1.000
_cell.length_c   1.000
_cell.angle_alpha   90.00
_cell.angle_beta   90.00
_cell.angle_gamma   90.00
#
_symmetry.space_group_name_H-M   'P 1'
#
loop_
_entity.id
_entity.type
_entity.pdbx_description
1 polymer ?
#
loop_
_entity_poly.entity_id
_entity_poly.type
_entity_poly.pdbx_seq_one_letter_code
_entity_poly.pdbx_strand_id
1 'polypeptide(L)'
;MTFAWYNILGTVGVATIVIAYVLLQTEKLRSDSFYYSLLNALGAVLILISLYFEFNFPSFIVEFFWLLISLFGIGKYLLRR
;
A
#
# COMPACT_ATOMS: atom_id res chain seq x y z
N MET A 1 1.05 -17.34 20.46
CA MET A 1 0.85 -16.24 19.50
C MET A 1 -0.60 -16.30 19.02
N THR A 2 -1.52 -15.61 19.69
CA THR A 2 -2.88 -15.42 19.16
C THR A 2 -2.78 -14.41 18.02
N PHE A 3 -2.98 -14.85 16.78
CA PHE A 3 -3.02 -13.94 15.63
C PHE A 3 -4.25 -13.04 15.78
N ALA A 4 -4.03 -11.80 16.18
CA ALA A 4 -5.06 -10.78 16.15
C ALA A 4 -5.49 -10.51 14.71
N TRP A 5 -6.78 -10.24 14.50
CA TRP A 5 -7.33 -9.97 13.17
C TRP A 5 -6.65 -8.77 12.47
N TYR A 6 -6.20 -7.78 13.23
CA TYR A 6 -5.48 -6.62 12.71
C TYR A 6 -4.09 -6.99 12.17
N ASN A 7 -3.40 -7.98 12.77
CA ASN A 7 -2.13 -8.50 12.26
C ASN A 7 -2.32 -9.23 10.93
N ILE A 8 -3.46 -9.90 10.75
CA ILE A 8 -3.82 -10.52 9.46
C ILE A 8 -4.01 -9.42 8.41
N LEU A 9 -4.75 -8.35 8.73
CA LEU A 9 -4.93 -7.21 7.81
C LEU A 9 -3.60 -6.55 7.44
N GLY A 10 -2.74 -6.27 8.42
CA GLY A 10 -1.41 -5.72 8.17
C GLY A 10 -0.58 -6.64 7.27
N THR A 11 -0.62 -7.95 7.51
CA THR A 11 0.07 -8.94 6.68
C THR A 11 -0.45 -8.99 5.24
N VAL A 12 -1.78 -8.90 5.05
CA VAL A 12 -2.38 -8.81 3.71
C VAL A 12 -1.98 -7.50 3.02
N GLY A 13 -1.90 -6.40 3.76
CA GLY A 13 -1.40 -5.12 3.25
C GLY A 13 0.04 -5.22 2.76
N VAL A 14 0.94 -5.79 3.58
CA VAL A 14 2.34 -6.05 3.20
C VAL A 14 2.42 -6.92 1.95
N ALA A 15 1.68 -8.03 1.91
CA ALA A 15 1.65 -8.91 0.75
C ALA A 15 1.17 -8.16 -0.52
N THR A 16 0.19 -7.28 -0.38
CA THR A 16 -0.33 -6.47 -1.50
C THR A 16 0.73 -5.53 -2.07
N ILE A 17 1.46 -4.80 -1.21
CA ILE A 17 2.56 -3.91 -1.65
C ILE A 17 3.68 -4.71 -2.31
N VAL A 18 4.06 -5.84 -1.72
CA VAL A 18 5.10 -6.72 -2.29
C VAL A 18 4.67 -7.26 -3.66
N ILE A 19 3.42 -7.70 -3.83
CA ILE A 19 2.89 -8.14 -5.13
C ILE A 19 2.92 -6.99 -6.14
N ALA A 20 2.52 -5.77 -5.75
CA ALA A 20 2.59 -4.60 -6.62
C ALA A 20 4.03 -4.32 -7.08
N TYR A 21 5.00 -4.46 -6.17
CA TYR A 21 6.42 -4.30 -6.48
C TYR A 21 6.95 -5.42 -7.38
N VAL A 22 6.57 -6.67 -7.16
CA VAL A 22 6.92 -7.79 -8.05
C VAL A 22 6.35 -7.57 -9.46
N LEU A 23 5.10 -7.11 -9.57
CA LEU A 23 4.48 -6.79 -10.86
C LEU A 23 5.18 -5.62 -11.55
N LEU A 24 5.63 -4.61 -10.81
CA LEU A 24 6.44 -3.52 -11.33
C LEU A 24 7.80 -4.04 -11.84
N GLN A 25 8.50 -4.85 -11.04
CA GLN A 25 9.83 -5.36 -11.36
C GLN A 25 9.83 -6.37 -12.52
N THR A 26 8.71 -7.07 -12.72
CA THR A 26 8.48 -7.98 -13.86
C THR A 26 7.87 -7.26 -15.06
N GLU A 27 7.82 -5.92 -15.04
CA GLU A 27 7.29 -5.06 -16.11
C GLU A 27 5.82 -5.33 -16.48
N LYS A 28 5.08 -6.07 -15.64
CA LYS A 28 3.64 -6.33 -15.78
C LYS A 28 2.80 -5.11 -15.38
N LEU A 29 3.34 -4.26 -14.52
CA LEU A 29 2.78 -2.95 -14.18
C LEU A 29 3.81 -1.87 -14.44
N ARG A 30 3.34 -0.70 -14.84
CA ARG A 30 4.17 0.51 -14.93
C ARG A 30 3.96 1.37 -13.69
N SER A 31 4.98 2.12 -13.30
CA SER A 31 4.91 3.05 -12.16
C SER A 31 3.90 4.18 -12.36
N ASP A 32 3.54 4.51 -13.61
CA ASP A 32 2.51 5.50 -13.96
C ASP A 32 1.11 4.89 -14.18
N SER A 33 0.96 3.58 -13.92
CA SER A 33 -0.33 2.91 -14.07
C SER A 33 -1.24 3.12 -12.86
N PHE A 34 -2.54 3.28 -13.13
CA PHE A 34 -3.57 3.35 -12.09
C PHE A 34 -3.52 2.18 -11.11
N TYR A 35 -3.36 0.95 -11.63
CA TYR A 35 -3.34 -0.26 -10.81
C TYR A 35 -2.15 -0.31 -9.85
N TYR A 36 -0.97 0.16 -10.27
CA TYR A 36 0.20 0.24 -9.39
C TYR A 36 -0.06 1.17 -8.21
N SER A 37 -0.58 2.38 -8.46
CA SER A 37 -0.92 3.31 -7.39
C SER A 37 -2.10 2.81 -6.53
N LEU A 38 -3.10 2.16 -7.12
CA LEU A 38 -4.23 1.59 -6.39
C LEU A 38 -3.79 0.48 -5.42
N LEU A 39 -2.96 -0.46 -5.87
CA LEU A 39 -2.47 -1.56 -5.03
C LEU A 39 -1.62 -1.05 -3.87
N ASN A 40 -0.75 -0.06 -4.11
CA ASN A 40 0.04 0.56 -3.03
C ASN A 40 -0.85 1.31 -2.04
N ALA A 41 -1.87 2.05 -2.49
CA ALA A 41 -2.81 2.72 -1.60
C ALA A 41 -3.58 1.72 -0.73
N LEU A 42 -4.11 0.64 -1.34
CA LEU A 42 -4.84 -0.40 -0.60
C LEU A 42 -3.94 -1.11 0.42
N GLY A 43 -2.72 -1.46 0.01
CA GLY A 43 -1.74 -2.07 0.91
C GLY A 43 -1.39 -1.17 2.09
N ALA A 44 -1.10 0.11 1.83
CA ALA A 44 -0.77 1.08 2.87
C ALA A 44 -1.93 1.31 3.84
N VAL A 45 -3.17 1.40 3.36
CA VAL A 45 -4.37 1.52 4.22
C VAL A 45 -4.51 0.32 5.15
N LEU A 46 -4.32 -0.90 4.64
CA LEU A 46 -4.41 -2.12 5.46
C LEU A 46 -3.34 -2.15 6.56
N ILE A 47 -2.11 -1.72 6.24
CA ILE A 47 -1.03 -1.65 7.24
C ILE A 47 -1.31 -0.54 8.25
N LEU A 48 -1.76 0.64 7.83
CA LEU A 48 -2.14 1.73 8.73
C LEU A 48 -3.27 1.32 9.69
N ILE A 49 -4.24 0.52 9.24
CA ILE A 49 -5.28 -0.06 10.13
C ILE A 49 -4.64 -0.97 11.17
N SER A 50 -3.68 -1.82 10.79
CA SER A 50 -2.95 -2.65 11.75
C SER A 50 -2.17 -1.81 12.76
N LEU A 51 -1.51 -0.74 12.30
CA LEU A 51 -0.71 0.17 13.12
C LEU A 51 -1.56 1.01 14.08
N TYR A 52 -2.85 1.16 13.82
CA TYR A 52 -3.77 1.78 14.78
C TYR A 52 -3.92 0.94 16.06
N PHE A 53 -3.84 -0.39 15.97
CA PHE A 53 -3.94 -1.29 17.12
C PHE A 53 -2.58 -1.57 17.77
N GLU A 54 -1.54 -1.76 16.96
CA GLU A 54 -0.16 -1.99 17.42
C GLU A 54 0.77 -0.97 16.77
N PHE A 55 0.92 0.18 17.43
CA PHE A 55 1.60 1.31 16.84
C PHE A 55 3.11 1.09 16.70
N ASN A 56 3.60 1.34 15.48
CA ASN A 56 5.01 1.41 15.15
C ASN A 56 5.26 2.71 14.37
N PHE A 57 5.99 3.65 14.99
CA PHE A 57 6.18 4.98 14.43
C PHE A 57 6.95 4.98 13.09
N PRO A 58 8.08 4.27 12.94
CA PRO A 58 8.75 4.15 11.64
C PRO A 58 7.86 3.58 10.53
N SER A 59 7.15 2.47 10.80
CA SER A 59 6.24 1.88 9.81
C SER A 59 5.10 2.84 9.47
N PHE A 60 4.54 3.55 10.45
CA PHE A 60 3.49 4.54 10.21
C PHE A 60 3.94 5.63 9.22
N ILE A 61 5.16 6.18 9.40
CA ILE A 61 5.70 7.19 8.50
C ILE A 61 5.78 6.65 7.07
N VAL A 62 6.35 5.46 6.88
CA VAL A 62 6.52 4.84 5.56
C VAL A 62 5.18 4.64 4.88
N GLU A 63 4.21 4.05 5.58
CA GLU A 63 2.88 3.76 5.00
C GLU A 63 2.07 5.03 4.74
N PHE A 64 2.20 6.04 5.60
CA PHE A 64 1.57 7.34 5.38
C PHE A 64 2.07 7.98 4.07
N PHE A 65 3.38 7.99 3.84
CA PHE A 65 3.94 8.52 2.59
C PHE A 65 3.60 7.64 1.37
N TRP A 66 3.60 6.32 1.50
CA TRP A 66 3.13 5.43 0.43
C TRP A 66 1.70 5.73 0.03
N LEU A 67 0.81 5.95 1.00
CA LEU A 67 -0.57 6.33 0.75
C LEU A 67 -0.65 7.68 0.02
N LEU A 68 0.07 8.72 0.48
CA LEU A 68 0.08 10.03 -0.17
C LEU A 68 0.58 9.98 -1.61
N ILE A 69 1.70 9.31 -1.87
CA ILE A 69 2.28 9.16 -3.21
C ILE A 69 1.34 8.38 -4.12
N SER A 70 0.67 7.36 -3.59
CA SER A 70 -0.32 6.57 -4.32
C SER A 70 -1.56 7.37 -4.69
N LEU A 71 -2.10 8.18 -3.76
CA LEU A 71 -3.21 9.09 -4.03
C LEU A 71 -2.85 10.12 -5.09
N PHE A 72 -1.63 10.67 -5.05
CA PHE A 72 -1.13 11.56 -6.10
C PHE A 72 -1.08 10.86 -7.47
N GLY A 73 -0.57 9.63 -7.53
CA GLY A 73 -0.51 8.82 -8.76
C GLY A 73 -1.90 8.55 -9.35
N ILE A 74 -2.87 8.18 -8.50
CA ILE A 74 -4.28 7.99 -8.88
C ILE A 74 -4.88 9.29 -9.42
N GLY A 75 -4.75 10.40 -8.69
CA GLY A 75 -5.28 11.70 -9.10
C GLY A 75 -4.69 12.16 -10.44
N LYS A 76 -3.38 12.01 -10.62
CA LYS A 76 -2.69 12.31 -11.89
C LYS A 76 -3.20 11.45 -13.05
N TYR A 77 -3.50 10.17 -12.81
CA TYR A 77 -4.08 9.29 -13.83
C TYR A 77 -5.49 9.74 -14.23
N LEU A 78 -6.33 10.05 -13.24
CA LEU A 78 -7.72 10.49 -13.46
C LEU A 78 -7.80 11.84 -14.18
N LEU A 79 -6.87 12.77 -13.91
CA LEU A 79 -6.83 14.10 -14.55
C LEU A 79 -6.25 14.10 -15.97
N ARG A 80 -5.53 13.04 -16.37
CA ARG A 80 -4.95 12.90 -17.72
C ARG A 80 -5.86 12.16 -18.69
N ARG A 81 -6.93 11.56 -18.19
CA ARG A 81 -8.03 11.02 -19.00
C ARG A 81 -9.08 12.09 -19.24
#